data_AF-A0A117MG12-F1
#
_entry.id   AF-A0A117MG12-F1
#
_cell.length_a   1.000
_cell.length_b   1.000
_cell.length_c   1.000
_cell.angle_alpha   90.00
_cell.angle_beta   90.00
_cell.angle_gamma   90.00
#
_symmetry.space_group_name_H-M   'P 1'
#
loop_
_entity.id
_entity.type
_entity.pdbx_description
1 polymer ?
#
loop_
_entity_poly.entity_id
_entity_poly.type
_entity_poly.pdbx_seq_one_letter_code
_entity_poly.pdbx_strand_id
1 'polypeptide(L)'
;MRNAPKSLWTTFSSDPAVVAAIEESAPILLIFGGTFLVFLFFHWLFVEEKSCGLRSERFFSRQAVWFYAVVSILLAALVWFALSINVMMGFAAVLGSTAFFIVHGFRQNAEAQEARLTKPGMSDLSKIAYLEVLDATFSIDGVIGAFAFTLSVPLILIGNGIGAFVVRELTVRGVDRIRSYCYLKNGAMYSILVLGTIMLADSFGFHIPTWLSPVATFAIVGYFLFRSVQEQKKGAAGAV
;
A
#
# COMPACT_ATOMS: atom_id res chain seq x y z
N MET A 1 36.02 -24.06 -5.64
CA MET A 1 35.14 -24.55 -4.55
C MET A 1 34.15 -23.44 -4.20
N ARG A 2 32.87 -23.79 -4.12
CA ARG A 2 31.69 -22.88 -4.08
C ARG A 2 31.57 -22.19 -2.72
N ASN A 3 31.65 -20.85 -2.71
CA ASN A 3 31.45 -20.02 -1.53
C ASN A 3 30.08 -19.32 -1.58
N ALA A 4 29.05 -19.96 -1.04
CA ALA A 4 27.84 -19.36 -0.45
C ALA A 4 27.13 -20.52 0.30
N PRO A 5 26.77 -20.34 1.58
CA PRO A 5 25.75 -19.36 1.97
C PRO A 5 26.06 -18.70 3.33
N LYS A 6 26.83 -17.61 3.36
CA LYS A 6 26.94 -16.77 4.57
C LYS A 6 25.97 -15.59 4.57
N SER A 7 25.47 -15.16 3.41
CA SER A 7 24.63 -13.96 3.26
C SER A 7 23.21 -14.10 3.82
N LEU A 8 22.60 -15.29 3.73
CA LEU A 8 21.26 -15.53 4.29
C LEU A 8 21.28 -15.59 5.82
N TRP A 9 22.32 -16.19 6.41
CA TRP A 9 22.46 -16.27 7.86
C TRP A 9 22.87 -14.95 8.50
N THR A 10 23.54 -14.04 7.77
CA THR A 10 23.88 -12.69 8.26
C THR A 10 22.67 -11.75 8.33
N THR A 11 21.58 -12.02 7.59
CA THR A 11 20.32 -11.26 7.75
C THR A 11 19.50 -11.73 8.96
N PHE A 12 19.73 -12.97 9.42
CA PHE A 12 19.12 -13.55 10.62
C PHE A 12 19.96 -13.37 11.90
N SER A 13 21.28 -13.19 11.75
CA SER A 13 22.18 -12.77 12.81
C SER A 13 22.04 -11.26 12.98
N SER A 14 21.67 -10.79 14.17
CA SER A 14 21.61 -9.38 14.60
C SER A 14 22.98 -8.71 14.60
N ASP A 15 23.71 -8.76 13.48
CA ASP A 15 25.04 -8.20 13.34
C ASP A 15 24.91 -6.67 13.37
N PRO A 16 25.55 -5.98 14.34
CA PRO A 16 25.39 -4.54 14.52
C PRO A 16 25.74 -3.73 13.26
N ALA A 17 26.58 -4.26 12.37
CA ALA A 17 26.88 -3.64 11.07
C ALA A 17 25.68 -3.62 10.09
N VAL A 18 24.85 -4.67 10.09
CA VAL A 18 23.65 -4.74 9.24
C VAL A 18 22.55 -3.84 9.80
N VAL A 19 22.39 -3.80 11.12
CA VAL A 19 21.42 -2.92 11.78
C VAL A 19 21.78 -1.46 11.56
N ALA A 20 23.05 -1.08 11.70
CA ALA A 20 23.52 0.29 11.45
C ALA A 20 23.32 0.72 9.98
N ALA A 21 23.61 -0.17 9.02
CA ALA A 21 23.37 0.11 7.60
C ALA A 21 21.87 0.27 7.26
N ILE A 22 21.01 -0.48 7.95
CA ILE A 22 19.55 -0.38 7.81
C ILE A 22 19.02 0.93 8.44
N GLU A 23 19.53 1.31 9.62
CA GLU A 23 19.16 2.59 10.26
C GLU A 23 19.62 3.79 9.44
N GLU A 24 20.83 3.75 8.86
CA GLU A 24 21.32 4.78 7.95
C GLU A 24 20.45 4.89 6.67
N SER A 25 19.93 3.76 6.20
CA SER A 25 19.04 3.70 5.02
C SER A 25 17.57 3.94 5.35
N ALA A 26 17.20 4.08 6.63
CA ALA A 26 15.82 4.19 7.07
C ALA A 26 15.07 5.36 6.39
N PRO A 27 15.61 6.60 6.37
CA PRO A 27 14.90 7.73 5.77
C PRO A 27 14.67 7.54 4.27
N ILE A 28 15.60 6.88 3.58
CA ILE A 28 15.54 6.58 2.15
C ILE A 28 14.41 5.57 1.87
N LEU A 29 14.30 4.51 2.67
CA LEU A 29 13.24 3.51 2.54
C LEU A 29 11.86 4.09 2.90
N LEU A 30 11.80 4.91 3.94
CA LEU A 30 10.57 5.54 4.42
C LEU A 30 10.02 6.56 3.43
N ILE A 31 10.85 7.42 2.83
CA ILE A 31 10.38 8.38 1.84
C ILE A 31 9.97 7.69 0.53
N PHE A 32 10.67 6.62 0.15
CA PHE A 32 10.28 5.77 -0.99
C PHE A 32 8.89 5.17 -0.78
N GLY A 33 8.69 4.46 0.33
CA GLY A 33 7.42 3.79 0.63
C GLY A 33 6.29 4.78 0.92
N GLY A 34 6.57 5.86 1.65
CA GLY A 34 5.62 6.91 1.95
C GLY A 34 5.10 7.61 0.69
N THR A 35 5.99 7.92 -0.26
CA THR A 35 5.58 8.49 -1.56
C THR A 35 4.69 7.51 -2.34
N PHE A 36 5.07 6.23 -2.39
CA PHE A 36 4.29 5.18 -3.05
C PHE A 36 2.87 5.05 -2.45
N LEU A 37 2.74 4.96 -1.12
CA LEU A 37 1.45 4.81 -0.43
C LEU A 37 0.55 6.04 -0.60
N VAL A 38 1.13 7.26 -0.54
CA VAL A 38 0.38 8.50 -0.75
C VAL A 38 -0.15 8.58 -2.17
N PHE A 39 0.65 8.20 -3.17
CA PHE A 39 0.22 8.15 -4.57
C PHE A 39 -0.90 7.13 -4.77
N LEU A 40 -0.77 5.95 -4.15
CA LEU A 40 -1.79 4.90 -4.17
C LEU A 40 -3.13 5.42 -3.59
N PHE A 41 -3.08 6.16 -2.48
CA PHE A 41 -4.27 6.81 -1.94
C PHE A 41 -4.87 7.85 -2.89
N PHE A 42 -4.07 8.75 -3.45
CA PHE A 42 -4.57 9.77 -4.37
C PHE A 42 -5.16 9.16 -5.65
N HIS A 43 -4.57 8.07 -6.13
CA HIS A 43 -5.08 7.35 -7.29
C HIS A 43 -6.47 6.79 -6.99
N TRP A 44 -6.62 6.09 -5.87
CA TRP A 44 -7.92 5.61 -5.41
C TRP A 44 -8.92 6.75 -5.17
N LEU A 45 -8.47 7.90 -4.65
CA LEU A 45 -9.34 9.04 -4.34
C LEU A 45 -9.93 9.69 -5.60
N PHE A 46 -9.12 9.86 -6.64
CA PHE A 46 -9.49 10.60 -7.84
C PHE A 46 -9.95 9.73 -9.02
N VAL A 47 -9.37 8.54 -9.19
CA VAL A 47 -9.55 7.73 -10.40
C VAL A 47 -10.56 6.61 -10.20
N GLU A 48 -10.61 6.00 -9.02
CA GLU A 48 -11.47 4.83 -8.82
C GLU A 48 -12.93 5.21 -8.57
N GLU A 49 -13.86 4.51 -9.22
CA GLU A 49 -15.30 4.75 -9.05
C GLU A 49 -15.77 4.27 -7.67
N LYS A 50 -16.38 5.17 -6.90
CA LYS A 50 -16.82 4.92 -5.52
C LYS A 50 -18.34 4.75 -5.48
N SER A 51 -18.81 3.51 -5.28
CA SER A 51 -20.24 3.17 -5.19
C SER A 51 -20.91 3.64 -3.88
N CYS A 52 -20.20 3.67 -2.73
CA CYS A 52 -20.66 4.29 -1.48
C CYS A 52 -19.59 5.18 -0.82
N GLY A 53 -19.34 6.35 -1.40
CA GLY A 53 -18.44 7.34 -0.78
C GLY A 53 -19.13 8.26 0.22
N LEU A 54 -18.39 8.72 1.24
CA LEU A 54 -18.72 9.92 2.04
C LEU A 54 -19.01 11.09 1.07
N ARG A 55 -19.83 12.07 1.49
CA ARG A 55 -20.33 13.17 0.61
C ARG A 55 -19.22 13.95 -0.12
N SER A 56 -18.01 14.01 0.44
CA SER A 56 -16.82 14.62 -0.18
C SER A 56 -16.19 13.80 -1.31
N GLU A 57 -16.32 12.47 -1.30
CA GLU A 57 -15.66 11.57 -2.25
C GLU A 57 -16.30 11.60 -3.65
N ARG A 58 -17.62 11.87 -3.74
CA ARG A 58 -18.32 12.05 -5.03
C ARG A 58 -17.86 13.29 -5.81
N PHE A 59 -17.30 14.29 -5.13
CA PHE A 59 -16.77 15.49 -5.77
C PHE A 59 -15.43 15.21 -6.45
N PHE A 60 -14.59 14.37 -5.82
CA PHE A 60 -13.26 14.02 -6.33
C PHE A 60 -13.32 13.04 -7.53
N SER A 61 -14.24 12.07 -7.54
CA SER A 61 -14.40 11.15 -8.68
C SER A 61 -14.82 11.83 -9.99
N ARG A 62 -15.38 13.06 -9.95
CA ARG A 62 -15.70 13.84 -11.17
C ARG A 62 -14.48 14.52 -11.79
N GLN A 63 -13.36 14.56 -11.07
CA GLN A 63 -12.19 15.37 -11.38
C GLN A 63 -10.93 14.51 -11.55
N ALA A 64 -11.07 13.33 -12.15
CA ALA A 64 -9.98 12.36 -12.36
C ALA A 64 -8.75 12.97 -13.05
N VAL A 65 -8.92 13.98 -13.92
CA VAL A 65 -7.82 14.69 -14.60
C VAL A 65 -6.89 15.40 -13.61
N TRP A 66 -7.39 15.84 -12.46
CA TRP A 66 -6.59 16.57 -11.47
C TRP A 66 -5.65 15.67 -10.66
N PHE A 67 -5.82 14.35 -10.74
CA PHE A 67 -4.90 13.39 -10.13
C PHE A 67 -3.45 13.69 -10.53
N TYR A 68 -3.16 13.77 -11.83
CA TYR A 68 -1.80 13.97 -12.33
C TYR A 68 -1.21 15.31 -11.89
N ALA A 69 -2.02 16.38 -11.86
CA ALA A 69 -1.58 17.69 -11.39
C ALA A 69 -1.24 17.69 -9.90
N VAL A 70 -2.14 17.15 -9.06
CA VAL A 70 -1.95 17.10 -7.60
C VAL A 70 -0.72 16.27 -7.23
N VAL A 71 -0.60 15.09 -7.83
CA VAL A 71 0.50 14.16 -7.57
C VAL A 71 1.84 14.72 -8.06
N SER A 72 1.85 15.44 -9.20
CA SER A 72 3.07 16.10 -9.69
C SER A 72 3.53 17.25 -8.78
N ILE A 73 2.59 18.08 -8.31
CA ILE A 73 2.89 19.18 -7.37
C ILE A 73 3.39 18.60 -6.03
N LEU A 74 2.73 17.55 -5.54
CA LEU A 74 3.13 16.87 -4.31
C LEU A 74 4.52 16.26 -4.42
N LEU A 75 4.83 15.61 -5.55
CA LEU A 75 6.17 15.08 -5.81
C LEU A 75 7.22 16.19 -5.84
N ALA A 76 6.95 17.28 -6.56
CA ALA A 76 7.85 18.42 -6.63
C ALA A 76 8.15 19.01 -5.24
N ALA A 77 7.11 19.14 -4.40
CA ALA A 77 7.26 19.59 -3.02
C ALA A 77 8.10 18.60 -2.19
N LEU A 78 7.77 17.29 -2.24
CA LEU A 78 8.53 16.27 -1.51
C LEU A 78 10.00 16.26 -1.92
N VAL A 79 10.29 16.30 -3.22
CA VAL A 79 11.66 16.34 -3.73
C VAL A 79 12.37 17.61 -3.30
N TRP A 80 11.71 18.78 -3.36
CA TRP A 80 12.29 20.05 -2.91
C TRP A 80 12.72 20.00 -1.44
N PHE A 81 11.85 19.52 -0.55
CA PHE A 81 12.16 19.38 0.87
C PHE A 81 13.22 18.29 1.11
N ALA A 82 13.14 17.16 0.41
CA ALA A 82 14.09 16.06 0.58
C ALA A 82 15.50 16.44 0.12
N LEU A 83 15.63 17.15 -1.01
CA LEU A 83 16.91 17.65 -1.52
C LEU A 83 17.59 18.61 -0.54
N SER A 84 16.82 19.33 0.28
CA SER A 84 17.36 20.24 1.29
C SER A 84 18.05 19.50 2.44
N ILE A 85 17.79 18.21 2.62
CA ILE A 85 18.38 17.38 3.67
C ILE A 85 19.38 16.38 3.09
N ASN A 86 18.97 15.59 2.08
CA ASN A 86 19.83 14.61 1.42
C ASN A 86 19.36 14.33 -0.01
N VAL A 87 20.28 14.36 -0.96
CA VAL A 87 20.01 14.07 -2.38
C VAL A 87 19.40 12.68 -2.59
N MET A 88 19.84 11.66 -1.83
CA MET A 88 19.32 10.30 -1.90
C MET A 88 17.87 10.19 -1.45
N MET A 89 17.41 11.02 -0.51
CA MET A 89 16.00 11.04 -0.15
C MET A 89 15.13 11.61 -1.28
N GLY A 90 15.59 12.68 -1.93
CA GLY A 90 14.91 13.22 -3.12
C GLY A 90 14.84 12.18 -4.25
N PHE A 91 15.94 11.47 -4.49
CA PHE A 91 15.95 10.37 -5.45
C PHE A 91 15.01 9.23 -5.06
N ALA A 92 14.96 8.86 -3.78
CA ALA A 92 14.06 7.82 -3.28
C ALA A 92 12.58 8.21 -3.40
N ALA A 93 12.21 9.48 -3.20
CA ALA A 93 10.86 9.96 -3.46
C ALA A 93 10.47 9.77 -4.94
N VAL A 94 11.38 10.12 -5.87
CA VAL A 94 11.17 9.90 -7.31
C VAL A 94 11.05 8.41 -7.62
N LEU A 95 11.91 7.56 -7.05
CA LEU A 95 11.81 6.11 -7.20
C LEU A 95 10.48 5.55 -6.66
N GLY A 96 10.00 6.05 -5.52
CA GLY A 96 8.70 5.67 -4.96
C GLY A 96 7.54 6.00 -5.90
N SER A 97 7.56 7.22 -6.47
CA SER A 97 6.59 7.62 -7.50
C SER A 97 6.67 6.77 -8.78
N THR A 98 7.89 6.42 -9.20
CA THR A 98 8.14 5.61 -10.39
C THR A 98 7.64 4.18 -10.18
N ALA A 99 7.93 3.58 -9.02
CA ALA A 99 7.43 2.27 -8.64
C ALA A 99 5.90 2.23 -8.64
N PHE A 100 5.25 3.28 -8.12
CA PHE A 100 3.79 3.41 -8.17
C PHE A 100 3.27 3.37 -9.62
N PHE A 101 3.81 4.18 -10.52
CA PHE A 101 3.37 4.20 -11.92
C PHE A 101 3.66 2.90 -12.66
N ILE A 102 4.79 2.24 -12.37
CA ILE A 102 5.13 0.95 -12.96
C ILE A 102 4.11 -0.10 -12.53
N VAL A 103 3.90 -0.28 -11.22
CA VAL A 103 2.96 -1.26 -10.67
C VAL A 103 1.55 -1.00 -11.18
N HIS A 104 1.12 0.26 -11.15
CA HIS A 104 -0.20 0.65 -11.64
C HIS A 104 -0.35 0.42 -13.16
N GLY A 105 0.66 0.80 -13.95
CA GLY A 105 0.67 0.60 -15.39
C GLY A 105 0.63 -0.87 -15.79
N PHE A 106 1.36 -1.73 -15.07
CA PHE A 106 1.30 -3.19 -15.27
C PHE A 106 -0.10 -3.75 -15.00
N ARG A 107 -0.72 -3.35 -13.90
CA ARG A 107 -2.08 -3.75 -13.56
C ARG A 107 -3.08 -3.31 -14.64
N GLN A 108 -3.05 -2.05 -15.04
CA GLN A 108 -3.96 -1.52 -16.07
C GLN A 108 -3.74 -2.19 -17.43
N ASN A 109 -2.48 -2.47 -17.80
CA ASN A 109 -2.15 -3.17 -19.03
C ASN A 109 -2.64 -4.63 -18.99
N ALA A 110 -2.58 -5.30 -17.83
CA ALA A 110 -3.11 -6.64 -17.66
C ALA A 110 -4.64 -6.66 -17.82
N GLU A 111 -5.35 -5.73 -17.18
CA GLU A 111 -6.81 -5.56 -17.31
C GLU A 111 -7.23 -5.24 -18.76
N ALA A 112 -6.49 -4.35 -19.45
CA ALA A 112 -6.76 -4.00 -20.84
C ALA A 112 -6.47 -5.15 -21.82
N GLN A 113 -5.44 -5.96 -21.54
CA GLN A 113 -5.17 -7.18 -22.31
C GLN A 113 -6.29 -8.20 -22.13
N GLU A 114 -6.78 -8.41 -20.90
CA GLU A 114 -7.93 -9.30 -20.65
C GLU A 114 -9.16 -8.84 -21.45
N ALA A 115 -9.49 -7.54 -21.40
CA ALA A 115 -10.63 -6.99 -22.13
C ALA A 115 -10.49 -7.14 -23.66
N ARG A 116 -9.28 -6.98 -24.21
CA ARG A 116 -9.00 -7.18 -25.66
C ARG A 116 -9.03 -8.66 -26.08
N LEU A 117 -8.81 -9.58 -25.14
CA LEU A 117 -8.79 -11.02 -25.34
C LEU A 117 -10.14 -11.70 -25.09
N THR A 118 -11.21 -10.92 -24.85
CA THR A 118 -12.62 -11.38 -24.79
C THR A 118 -13.19 -11.85 -26.14
N LYS A 119 -12.33 -12.28 -27.08
CA LYS A 119 -12.73 -13.05 -28.27
C LYS A 119 -12.66 -14.55 -27.93
N PRO A 120 -13.55 -15.41 -28.45
CA PRO A 120 -13.62 -16.81 -28.04
C PRO A 120 -12.34 -17.55 -28.49
N GLY A 121 -11.49 -17.91 -27.53
CA GLY A 121 -10.20 -18.56 -27.78
C GLY A 121 -9.17 -18.13 -26.74
N MET A 122 -9.27 -18.67 -25.53
CA MET A 122 -8.35 -18.39 -24.42
C MET A 122 -6.89 -18.61 -24.84
N SER A 123 -6.03 -17.64 -24.56
CA SER A 123 -4.65 -17.97 -24.22
C SER A 123 -4.60 -18.06 -22.70
N ASP A 124 -4.48 -19.27 -22.16
CA ASP A 124 -4.26 -19.52 -20.72
C ASP A 124 -3.10 -18.67 -20.17
N LEU A 125 -2.17 -18.30 -21.05
CA LEU A 125 -1.06 -17.41 -20.77
C LEU A 125 -1.50 -16.03 -20.24
N SER A 126 -2.57 -15.45 -20.78
CA SER A 126 -2.99 -14.10 -20.39
C SER A 126 -3.67 -14.07 -19.02
N LYS A 127 -4.37 -15.16 -18.67
CA LYS A 127 -4.94 -15.33 -17.33
C LYS A 127 -3.84 -15.58 -16.31
N ILE A 128 -2.84 -16.39 -16.66
CA ILE A 128 -1.67 -16.63 -15.80
C ILE A 128 -0.91 -15.32 -15.58
N ALA A 129 -0.63 -14.55 -16.63
CA ALA A 129 0.06 -13.27 -16.53
C ALA A 129 -0.72 -12.25 -15.68
N TYR A 130 -2.05 -12.19 -15.81
CA TYR A 130 -2.88 -11.31 -14.97
C TYR A 130 -2.82 -11.72 -13.49
N LEU A 131 -2.98 -13.00 -13.18
CA LEU A 131 -2.91 -13.51 -11.80
C LEU A 131 -1.52 -13.27 -11.18
N GLU A 132 -0.45 -13.47 -11.96
CA GLU A 132 0.92 -13.23 -11.51
C GLU A 132 1.18 -11.74 -11.23
N VAL A 133 0.69 -10.84 -12.09
CA VAL A 133 0.79 -9.39 -11.85
C VAL A 133 0.00 -8.97 -10.61
N LEU A 134 -1.18 -9.55 -10.40
CA LEU A 134 -2.00 -9.27 -9.22
C LEU A 134 -1.31 -9.73 -7.93
N ASP A 135 -0.77 -10.96 -7.92
CA ASP A 135 -0.03 -11.51 -6.79
C ASP A 135 1.26 -10.73 -6.51
N ALA A 136 1.99 -10.32 -7.56
CA ALA A 136 3.20 -9.51 -7.42
C ALA A 136 2.87 -8.11 -6.85
N THR A 137 1.80 -7.48 -7.32
CA THR A 137 1.34 -6.19 -6.81
C THR A 137 0.95 -6.30 -5.34
N PHE A 138 0.18 -7.33 -4.97
CA PHE A 138 -0.23 -7.58 -3.59
C PHE A 138 0.97 -7.83 -2.66
N SER A 139 1.98 -8.55 -3.14
CA SER A 139 3.24 -8.79 -2.42
C SER A 139 4.03 -7.48 -2.19
N ILE A 140 4.15 -6.65 -3.22
CA ILE A 140 4.86 -5.36 -3.13
C ILE A 140 4.18 -4.42 -2.14
N ASP A 141 2.85 -4.28 -2.21
CA ASP A 141 2.08 -3.44 -1.29
C ASP A 141 2.25 -3.89 0.16
N GLY A 142 2.27 -5.21 0.41
CA GLY A 142 2.52 -5.79 1.73
C GLY A 142 3.92 -5.51 2.28
N VAL A 143 4.96 -5.64 1.46
CA VAL A 143 6.35 -5.37 1.86
C VAL A 143 6.57 -3.87 2.10
N ILE A 144 6.09 -3.00 1.20
CA ILE A 144 6.21 -1.54 1.36
C ILE A 144 5.47 -1.06 2.61
N GLY A 145 4.25 -1.57 2.86
CA GLY A 145 3.49 -1.26 4.07
C GLY A 145 4.19 -1.74 5.35
N ALA A 146 4.86 -2.90 5.32
CA ALA A 146 5.56 -3.43 6.48
C ALA A 146 6.75 -2.55 6.92
N PHE A 147 7.42 -1.89 5.97
CA PHE A 147 8.50 -0.92 6.27
C PHE A 147 8.03 0.28 7.09
N ALA A 148 6.72 0.56 7.14
CA ALA A 148 6.16 1.59 8.01
C ALA A 148 6.17 1.21 9.50
N PHE A 149 6.34 -0.08 9.82
CA PHE A 149 6.32 -0.61 11.17
C PHE A 149 7.70 -1.05 11.65
N THR A 150 8.51 -1.62 10.76
CA THR A 150 9.84 -2.12 11.10
C THR A 150 10.74 -2.16 9.87
N LEU A 151 12.03 -1.95 10.08
CA LEU A 151 13.06 -2.11 9.05
C LEU A 151 13.71 -3.50 9.10
N SER A 152 13.31 -4.36 10.04
CA SER A 152 13.84 -5.70 10.18
C SER A 152 13.26 -6.61 9.10
N VAL A 153 14.06 -6.93 8.10
CA VAL A 153 13.67 -7.82 6.98
C VAL A 153 13.10 -9.17 7.47
N PRO A 154 13.69 -9.87 8.47
CA PRO A 154 13.10 -11.09 9.01
C PRO A 154 11.69 -10.89 9.58
N LEU A 155 11.44 -9.79 10.30
CA LEU A 155 10.11 -9.48 10.85
C LEU A 155 9.10 -9.19 9.73
N ILE A 156 9.52 -8.47 8.67
CA ILE A 156 8.69 -8.22 7.49
C ILE A 156 8.30 -9.53 6.80
N LEU A 157 9.26 -10.45 6.60
CA LEU A 157 9.01 -11.73 5.95
C LEU A 157 8.05 -12.61 6.76
N ILE A 158 8.24 -12.69 8.08
CA ILE A 158 7.34 -13.42 8.97
C ILE A 158 5.95 -12.78 8.97
N GLY A 159 5.88 -11.46 9.10
CA GLY A 159 4.62 -10.70 9.11
C GLY A 159 3.82 -10.88 7.82
N ASN A 160 4.45 -10.73 6.66
CA ASN A 160 3.81 -10.95 5.37
C ASN A 160 3.42 -12.42 5.15
N GLY A 161 4.23 -13.38 5.61
CA GLY A 161 3.88 -14.80 5.57
C GLY A 161 2.63 -15.13 6.38
N ILE A 162 2.55 -14.60 7.62
CA ILE A 162 1.35 -14.73 8.47
C ILE A 162 0.16 -14.03 7.83
N GLY A 163 0.36 -12.81 7.32
CA GLY A 163 -0.68 -12.03 6.64
C GLY A 163 -1.28 -12.77 5.43
N ALA A 164 -0.43 -13.32 4.57
CA ALA A 164 -0.85 -14.10 3.41
C ALA A 164 -1.66 -15.35 3.82
N PHE A 165 -1.25 -16.05 4.88
CA PHE A 165 -2.00 -17.18 5.41
C PHE A 165 -3.38 -16.77 5.96
N VAL A 166 -3.45 -15.68 6.72
CA VAL A 166 -4.72 -15.15 7.26
C VAL A 166 -5.67 -14.72 6.15
N VAL A 167 -5.19 -14.00 5.14
CA VAL A 167 -6.01 -13.57 3.99
C VAL A 167 -6.53 -14.78 3.20
N ARG A 168 -5.70 -15.81 3.03
CA ARG A 168 -6.11 -17.06 2.38
C ARG A 168 -7.21 -17.77 3.17
N GLU A 169 -7.06 -17.89 4.48
CA GLU A 169 -8.04 -18.53 5.35
C GLU A 169 -9.38 -17.76 5.35
N LEU A 170 -9.33 -16.42 5.36
CA LEU A 170 -10.52 -15.57 5.23
C LEU A 170 -11.23 -15.77 3.90
N THR A 171 -10.46 -15.96 2.81
CA THR A 171 -11.02 -16.20 1.48
C THR A 171 -11.70 -17.58 1.39
N VAL A 172 -11.08 -18.61 1.98
CA VAL A 172 -11.60 -19.99 2.00
C VAL A 172 -12.84 -20.11 2.89
N ARG A 173 -12.90 -19.41 4.03
CA ARG A 173 -14.02 -19.44 4.99
C ARG A 173 -15.29 -18.70 4.53
N GLY A 174 -15.38 -18.29 3.27
CA GLY A 174 -16.56 -17.63 2.70
C GLY A 174 -16.54 -16.13 2.94
N VAL A 175 -15.95 -15.41 1.97
CA VAL A 175 -15.83 -13.94 1.89
C VAL A 175 -17.17 -13.20 1.75
N ASP A 176 -18.31 -13.90 1.75
CA ASP A 176 -19.62 -13.30 1.47
C ASP A 176 -20.06 -12.24 2.49
N ARG A 177 -19.55 -12.26 3.74
CA ARG A 177 -19.81 -11.18 4.72
C ARG A 177 -18.98 -9.92 4.47
N ILE A 178 -17.74 -10.04 4.01
CA ILE A 178 -16.82 -8.89 3.88
C ILE A 178 -17.19 -8.02 2.67
N ARG A 179 -17.67 -8.63 1.58
CA ARG A 179 -18.19 -7.93 0.38
C ARG A 179 -19.40 -7.03 0.64
N SER A 180 -20.09 -7.20 1.77
CA SER A 180 -21.26 -6.40 2.15
C SER A 180 -20.93 -5.08 2.85
N TYR A 181 -19.65 -4.83 3.21
CA TYR A 181 -19.22 -3.60 3.89
C TYR A 181 -18.73 -2.56 2.88
N CYS A 182 -19.65 -1.73 2.38
CA CYS A 182 -19.34 -0.69 1.40
C CYS A 182 -18.24 0.30 1.86
N TYR A 183 -18.04 0.46 3.17
CA TYR A 183 -17.07 1.40 3.75
C TYR A 183 -15.73 0.79 4.15
N LEU A 184 -15.58 -0.54 4.08
CA LEU A 184 -14.35 -1.20 4.51
C LEU A 184 -13.16 -0.85 3.61
N LYS A 185 -13.40 -0.75 2.29
CA LYS A 185 -12.40 -0.27 1.33
C LYS A 185 -11.95 1.15 1.67
N ASN A 186 -12.88 2.04 2.03
CA ASN A 186 -12.54 3.42 2.38
C ASN A 186 -11.67 3.45 3.64
N GLY A 187 -12.03 2.67 4.68
CA GLY A 187 -11.24 2.57 5.90
C GLY A 187 -9.81 2.08 5.66
N ALA A 188 -9.64 1.07 4.80
CA ALA A 188 -8.31 0.58 4.41
C ALA A 188 -7.50 1.67 3.68
N MET A 189 -8.11 2.39 2.74
CA MET A 189 -7.42 3.43 1.97
C MET A 189 -7.05 4.65 2.81
N TYR A 190 -7.92 5.09 3.72
CA TYR A 190 -7.56 6.15 4.70
C TYR A 190 -6.43 5.71 5.63
N SER A 191 -6.39 4.43 6.00
CA SER A 191 -5.28 3.88 6.79
C SER A 191 -3.96 3.89 6.02
N ILE A 192 -3.99 3.56 4.72
CA ILE A 192 -2.84 3.67 3.82
C ILE A 192 -2.34 5.11 3.72
N LEU A 193 -3.23 6.10 3.60
CA LEU A 193 -2.83 7.51 3.62
C LEU A 193 -2.10 7.86 4.91
N VAL A 194 -2.70 7.52 6.06
CA VAL A 194 -2.09 7.85 7.36
C VAL A 194 -0.73 7.16 7.51
N LEU A 195 -0.64 5.89 7.12
CA LEU A 195 0.61 5.16 7.12
C LEU A 195 1.67 5.84 6.23
N GLY A 196 1.33 6.18 4.99
CA GLY A 196 2.21 6.89 4.08
C GLY A 196 2.65 8.25 4.62
N THR A 197 1.75 9.02 5.26
CA THR A 197 2.10 10.30 5.88
C THR A 197 3.03 10.13 7.08
N ILE A 198 2.85 9.08 7.88
CA ILE A 198 3.76 8.78 8.99
C ILE A 198 5.14 8.41 8.46
N MET A 199 5.23 7.56 7.43
CA MET A 199 6.51 7.23 6.80
C MET A 199 7.22 8.48 6.25
N LEU A 200 6.49 9.36 5.57
CA LEU A 200 7.06 10.63 5.09
C LEU A 200 7.55 11.49 6.26
N ALA A 201 6.74 11.68 7.30
CA ALA A 201 7.13 12.48 8.45
C ALA A 201 8.36 11.88 9.18
N ASP A 202 8.39 10.57 9.37
CA ASP A 202 9.52 9.86 9.99
C ASP A 202 10.79 10.00 9.15
N SER A 203 10.68 9.97 7.81
CA SER A 203 11.81 10.22 6.89
C SER A 203 12.42 11.62 7.04
N PHE A 204 11.64 12.62 7.45
CA PHE A 204 12.11 13.99 7.70
C PHE A 204 12.68 14.19 9.12
N GLY A 205 12.78 13.13 9.93
CA GLY A 205 13.35 13.18 11.28
C GLY A 205 12.36 13.59 12.37
N PHE A 206 11.06 13.65 12.06
CA PHE A 206 10.04 13.67 13.11
C PHE A 206 10.05 12.30 13.75
N HIS A 207 10.69 12.18 14.92
CA HIS A 207 10.81 10.92 15.65
C HIS A 207 9.43 10.46 16.09
N ILE A 208 8.75 9.71 15.22
CA ILE A 208 7.42 9.19 15.49
C ILE A 208 7.61 7.88 16.25
N PRO A 209 6.99 7.73 17.44
CA PRO A 209 7.09 6.48 18.16
C PRO A 209 6.58 5.33 17.30
N THR A 210 7.33 4.24 17.24
CA THR A 210 7.03 3.04 16.43
C THR A 210 5.66 2.41 16.75
N TRP A 211 5.12 2.63 17.95
CA TRP A 211 3.76 2.19 18.32
C TRP A 211 2.65 3.07 17.74
N LEU A 212 2.93 4.29 17.29
CA LEU A 212 1.94 5.22 16.75
C LEU A 212 1.40 4.72 15.40
N SER A 213 2.25 4.24 14.49
CA SER A 213 1.82 3.72 13.18
C SER A 213 0.82 2.57 13.30
N PRO A 214 1.09 1.50 14.10
CA PRO A 214 0.12 0.43 14.32
C PRO A 214 -1.16 0.94 14.98
N VAL A 215 -1.05 1.75 16.04
CA VAL A 215 -2.23 2.23 16.78
C VAL A 215 -3.12 3.11 15.92
N ALA A 216 -2.56 4.02 15.14
CA ALA A 216 -3.31 4.86 14.21
C ALA A 216 -4.02 4.01 13.14
N THR A 217 -3.31 3.03 12.56
CA THR A 217 -3.87 2.09 11.59
C THR A 217 -5.03 1.28 12.19
N PHE A 218 -4.83 0.68 13.36
CA PHE A 218 -5.88 -0.08 14.05
C PHE A 218 -7.07 0.80 14.45
N ALA A 219 -6.84 2.03 14.90
CA ALA A 219 -7.90 2.96 15.26
C ALA A 219 -8.76 3.35 14.05
N ILE A 220 -8.14 3.64 12.90
CA ILE A 220 -8.86 4.04 11.67
C ILE A 220 -9.63 2.85 11.11
N VAL A 221 -8.99 1.70 10.93
CA VAL A 221 -9.66 0.48 10.45
C VAL A 221 -10.79 0.09 11.40
N GLY A 222 -10.54 0.12 12.72
CA GLY A 222 -11.54 -0.18 13.75
C GLY A 222 -12.72 0.79 13.74
N TYR A 223 -12.47 2.09 13.57
CA TYR A 223 -13.53 3.10 13.47
C TYR A 223 -14.42 2.88 12.23
N PHE A 224 -13.81 2.65 11.07
CA PHE A 224 -14.56 2.37 9.83
C PHE A 224 -15.32 1.04 9.89
N LEU A 225 -14.72 0.01 10.50
CA LEU A 225 -15.40 -1.27 10.76
C LEU A 225 -16.61 -1.08 11.69
N PHE A 226 -16.44 -0.37 12.80
CA PHE A 226 -17.52 -0.10 13.74
C PHE A 226 -18.67 0.65 13.07
N ARG A 227 -18.34 1.69 12.29
CA ARG A 227 -19.34 2.45 11.54
C ARG A 227 -20.07 1.57 10.53
N SER A 228 -19.36 0.71 9.81
CA SER A 228 -19.94 -0.19 8.82
C SER A 228 -20.87 -1.24 9.45
N VAL A 229 -20.50 -1.79 10.62
CA VAL A 229 -21.36 -2.69 11.40
C VAL A 229 -22.60 -1.96 11.94
N GLN A 230 -22.46 -0.71 12.38
CA GLN A 230 -23.58 0.07 12.90
C GLN A 230 -24.60 0.41 11.79
N GLU A 231 -24.13 0.71 10.57
CA GLU A 231 -24.97 1.00 9.42
C GLU A 231 -25.74 -0.26 8.95
N GLN A 232 -25.11 -1.44 8.99
CA GLN A 232 -25.78 -2.71 8.75
C GLN A 232 -26.83 -3.05 9.83
N LYS A 233 -26.53 -2.79 11.12
CA LYS A 233 -27.51 -2.98 12.19
C LYS A 233 -28.71 -2.03 12.06
N LYS A 234 -28.50 -0.80 11.60
CA LYS A 234 -29.58 0.16 11.33
C LYS A 234 -30.40 -0.20 10.09
N GLY A 235 -29.76 -0.73 9.04
CA GLY A 235 -30.46 -1.26 7.86
C GLY A 235 -31.30 -2.50 8.14
N ALA A 236 -30.81 -3.40 9.01
CA ALA A 236 -31.56 -4.58 9.45
C ALA A 236 -32.72 -4.24 10.40
N ALA A 237 -32.59 -3.16 11.20
CA ALA A 237 -33.66 -2.69 12.11
C ALA A 237 -34.75 -1.84 11.42
N GLY A 238 -34.56 -1.46 10.16
CA GLY A 238 -35.57 -0.78 9.33
C GLY A 238 -36.31 -1.70 8.36
N ALA A 239 -36.03 -3.01 8.41
CA ALA A 239 -36.65 -4.05 7.58
C ALA A 239 -37.49 -5.06 8.40
N VAL A 240 -37.89 -4.67 9.63
CA VAL A 240 -38.85 -5.40 10.48
C VAL A 240 -40.06 -4.54 10.72
#